data_AF-A0A528JN25-F1
#
_entry.id   AF-A0A528JN25-F1
#
_cell.length_a   1.000
_cell.length_b   1.000
_cell.length_c   1.000
_cell.angle_alpha   90.00
_cell.angle_beta   90.00
_cell.angle_gamma   90.00
#
_symmetry.space_group_name_H-M   'P 1'
#
loop_
_entity.id
_entity.type
_entity.pdbx_description
1 polymer ?
#
loop_
_entity_poly.entity_id
_entity_poly.type
_entity_poly.pdbx_seq_one_letter_code
_entity_poly.pdbx_strand_id
1 'polypeptide(L)' 'MQYKIMNNRTDRAGWRIAIDVGGTFTDVVLVTSDGAVHASKSPSHPTDPAEGIMNALQA' A
#
# COMPACT_ATOMS: atom_id res chain seq x y z
N MET A 1 39.77 10.82 2.85
CA MET A 1 38.47 11.48 3.13
C MET A 1 37.38 10.74 2.38
N GLN A 2 36.67 9.81 3.03
CA GLN A 2 35.50 9.14 2.42
C GLN A 2 34.24 9.89 2.85
N TYR A 3 33.46 10.39 1.89
CA TYR A 3 32.12 10.86 2.15
C TYR A 3 31.22 9.65 2.39
N LYS A 4 30.86 9.43 3.66
CA LYS A 4 29.82 8.47 4.06
C LYS A 4 28.50 9.00 3.50
N ILE A 5 28.03 8.42 2.39
CA ILE A 5 26.68 8.66 1.88
C ILE A 5 25.72 8.22 3.00
N MET A 6 25.14 9.20 3.69
CA MET A 6 24.11 8.97 4.69
C MET A 6 22.87 8.46 3.95
N ASN A 7 22.69 7.14 3.96
CA ASN A 7 21.52 6.50 3.42
C ASN A 7 20.34 6.94 4.28
N ASN A 8 19.61 7.96 3.84
CA ASN A 8 18.42 8.48 4.53
C ASN A 8 17.23 7.53 4.31
N ARG A 9 17.44 6.23 4.46
CA ARG A 9 16.35 5.30 4.66
C ARG A 9 15.91 5.51 6.09
N THR A 10 14.99 6.43 6.27
CA THR A 10 14.19 6.46 7.47
C THR A 10 13.63 5.07 7.68
N ASP A 11 14.16 4.39 8.68
CA ASP A 11 13.53 3.38 9.53
C ASP A 11 12.24 3.94 10.13
N ARG A 12 11.34 4.46 9.28
CA ARG A 12 10.04 4.93 9.74
C ARG A 12 9.24 3.68 10.07
N ALA A 13 9.07 3.46 11.37
CA ALA A 13 7.98 2.68 11.96
C ALA A 13 6.63 3.28 11.54
N GLY A 14 6.31 3.20 10.26
CA GLY A 14 5.19 3.84 9.62
C GLY A 14 4.44 2.83 8.77
N TRP A 15 3.16 3.10 8.59
CA TRP A 15 2.29 2.27 7.77
C TRP A 15 2.64 2.49 6.31
N ARG A 16 2.75 1.41 5.55
CA ARG A 16 3.00 1.43 4.10
C ARG A 16 1.86 0.70 3.43
N ILE A 17 1.27 1.34 2.43
CA ILE A 17 0.22 0.73 1.62
C ILE A 17 0.67 0.64 0.17
N ALA A 18 0.42 -0.50 -0.46
CA ALA A 18 0.53 -0.71 -1.89
C ALA A 18 -0.86 -1.01 -2.44
N ILE A 19 -1.19 -0.41 -3.58
CA ILE A 19 -2.50 -0.53 -4.24
C ILE A 19 -2.23 -0.86 -5.71
N ASP A 20 -2.91 -1.88 -6.22
CA ASP A 20 -2.93 -2.24 -7.64
C ASP A 20 -4.38 -2.25 -8.15
N VAL A 21 -4.70 -1.33 -9.06
CA VAL A 21 -6.03 -1.21 -9.66
C VAL A 21 -6.03 -1.90 -11.01
N GLY A 22 -6.62 -3.09 -11.07
CA GLY A 22 -6.83 -3.84 -12.31
C GLY A 22 -8.19 -3.56 -12.95
N GLY A 23 -8.50 -4.29 -14.03
CA GLY A 23 -9.81 -4.21 -14.70
C GLY A 23 -10.94 -4.96 -13.98
N THR A 24 -10.60 -6.02 -13.24
CA THR A 24 -11.58 -6.84 -12.51
C THR A 24 -11.55 -6.59 -11.02
N PHE A 25 -10.36 -6.44 -10.44
CA PHE A 25 -10.16 -6.29 -9.01
C PHE A 25 -9.14 -5.21 -8.69
N THR A 26 -9.33 -4.59 -7.53
CA THR A 26 -8.36 -3.75 -6.84
C THR A 26 -7.76 -4.54 -5.69
N ASP A 27 -6.44 -4.65 -5.67
CA ASP A 27 -5.67 -5.33 -4.63
C ASP A 27 -5.01 -4.30 -3.71
N VAL A 28 -5.10 -4.52 -2.40
CA VAL A 28 -4.48 -3.66 -1.38
C VAL A 28 -3.59 -4.51 -0.46
N VAL A 29 -2.38 -4.04 -0.22
CA VAL A 29 -1.46 -4.60 0.77
C VAL A 29 -1.04 -3.51 1.74
N LEU A 30 -1.27 -3.74 3.03
CA LEU A 30 -0.84 -2.88 4.12
C LEU A 30 0.30 -3.57 4.89
N VAL A 31 1.40 -2.85 5.09
CA VAL A 31 2.44 -3.19 6.05
C VAL A 31 2.35 -2.21 7.20
N THR A 32 2.05 -2.70 8.39
CA THR A 32 1.96 -1.90 9.62
C THR A 32 3.34 -1.49 10.12
N SER A 33 3.37 -0.60 11.11
CA SER A 33 4.62 -0.12 11.72
C SER A 33 5.43 -1.20 12.43
N ASP A 34 4.79 -2.26 12.94
CA ASP A 34 5.43 -3.44 13.55
C ASP A 34 5.75 -4.54 12.53
N GLY A 35 5.47 -4.30 11.24
CA GLY A 35 5.82 -5.20 10.14
C GLY A 35 4.78 -6.28 9.85
N ALA A 36 3.61 -6.26 10.50
CA ALA A 36 2.49 -7.12 10.12
C ALA A 36 2.02 -6.77 8.70
N VAL A 37 1.58 -7.79 7.96
CA VAL A 37 1.11 -7.65 6.58
C VAL A 37 -0.36 -8.05 6.51
N HIS A 38 -1.18 -7.13 6.00
CA HIS A 38 -2.59 -7.36 5.70
C HIS A 38 -2.80 -7.22 4.21
N ALA A 39 -3.65 -8.06 3.63
CA ALA A 39 -4.01 -7.99 2.22
C ALA A 39 -5.52 -8.10 2.07
N SER A 40 -6.08 -7.29 1.21
CA SER A 40 -7.49 -7.27 0.87
C SER A 40 -7.69 -7.05 -0.62
N LYS A 41 -8.87 -7.44 -1.11
CA LYS A 41 -9.23 -7.40 -2.52
C LYS A 41 -10.68 -7.03 -2.65
N SER A 42 -11.00 -6.17 -3.61
CA SER A 42 -12.37 -5.76 -3.95
C SER A 42 -12.55 -5.78 -5.47
N PRO A 43 -13.77 -5.90 -6.00
CA PRO A 43 -14.04 -5.62 -7.42
C PRO A 43 -13.58 -4.21 -7.81
N SER A 44 -13.05 -4.05 -9.01
CA SER A 44 -12.69 -2.74 -9.56
C SER A 44 -13.93 -1.98 -10.01
N HIS A 45 -13.85 -0.65 -9.92
CA HIS A 45 -14.85 0.28 -10.41
C HIS A 45 -14.20 1.17 -11.48
N PRO A 46 -14.26 0.82 -12.78
CA PRO A 46 -13.51 1.55 -13.81
C PRO A 46 -13.91 3.02 -13.97
N THR A 47 -15.16 3.36 -13.69
CA THR A 47 -15.68 4.73 -13.73
C THR A 47 -15.34 5.52 -12.47
N ASP A 48 -15.04 4.85 -11.36
CA ASP A 48 -14.60 5.44 -10.11
C ASP A 48 -13.63 4.51 -9.35
N PRO A 49 -12.33 4.51 -9.69
CA PRO A 49 -11.35 3.64 -9.05
C PRO A 49 -11.23 3.84 -7.53
N ALA A 50 -11.60 5.02 -7.02
CA ALA A 50 -11.54 5.29 -5.58
C ALA A 50 -12.52 4.39 -4.81
N GLU A 51 -13.69 4.08 -5.38
CA GLU A 51 -14.66 3.18 -4.75
C GLU A 51 -14.09 1.77 -4.54
N GLY A 52 -13.44 1.22 -5.56
CA GLY A 52 -12.74 -0.08 -5.44
C GLY A 52 -11.67 -0.07 -4.35
N ILE A 53 -10.87 0.99 -4.29
CA ILE A 53 -9.85 1.17 -3.25
C ILE A 53 -10.48 1.23 -1.85
N MET A 54 -11.52 2.05 -1.67
CA MET A 54 -12.19 2.20 -0.37
C MET A 54 -12.84 0.89 0.09
N ASN A 55 -13.46 0.15 -0.83
CA ASN A 55 -14.02 -1.17 -0.54
C ASN A 55 -12.94 -2.16 -0.08
N ALA A 56 -11.76 -2.15 -0.73
CA ALA A 56 -10.64 -3.00 -0.30
C ALA A 56 -10.10 -2.58 1.07
N LEU A 57 -10.05 -1.28 1.39
CA LEU A 57 -9.60 -0.78 2.68
C LEU A 57 -10.55 -1.10 3.85
N GLN A 58 -11.82 -1.40 3.57
CA GLN A 58 -12.86 -1.67 4.57
C GLN A 58 -13.11 -3.18 4.82
N ALA A 59 -12.54 -4.06 4.01
CA ALA A 59 -12.69 -5.51 4.09
C ALA A 59 -11.78 -6.14 5.15
#